data_AF-G5DZQ7-F1
#
_entry.id   AF-G5DZQ7-F1
#
_cell.length_a   1.000
_cell.length_b   1.000
_cell.length_c   1.000
_cell.angle_alpha   90.00
_cell.angle_beta   90.00
_cell.angle_gamma   90.00
#
_symmetry.space_group_name_H-M   'P 1'
#
loop_
_entity.id
_entity.type
_entity.pdbx_description
1 polymer ?
#
loop_
_entity_poly.entity_id
_entity_poly.type
_entity_poly.pdbx_seq_one_letter_code
_entity_poly.pdbx_strand_id
1 'polypeptide(L)'
;MYKNGYIRKQCVDHYNEIKGNSIDEFLPPHLVIYVDVPAADAHKKILEKGNASEKKVTLPYLQSIEDAYKNSFLPQISDKSEVLQYSPSEVQDVEKVVEDIEYTKFEKGPWTEQDDVSFHHLRMLVEDKNNLVSMITVPIYIPEVTLGASELDEAYYQYR
;
A
#
# COMPACT_ATOMS: atom_id res chain seq x y z
N MET A 1 -4.37 -11.96 -0.72
CA MET A 1 -5.55 -12.48 0.05
C MET A 1 -6.57 -13.15 -0.84
N TYR A 2 -7.12 -12.47 -1.86
CA TYR A 2 -8.14 -13.03 -2.75
C TYR A 2 -7.76 -14.36 -3.43
N LYS A 3 -6.53 -14.48 -3.96
CA LYS A 3 -6.02 -15.73 -4.57
C LYS A 3 -6.03 -16.95 -3.63
N ASN A 4 -5.99 -16.73 -2.31
CA ASN A 4 -6.01 -17.80 -1.31
C ASN A 4 -7.42 -18.05 -0.73
N GLY A 5 -8.46 -17.38 -1.27
CA GLY A 5 -9.86 -17.58 -0.86
C GLY A 5 -10.23 -16.97 0.49
N TYR A 6 -9.39 -16.11 1.07
CA TYR A 6 -9.67 -15.48 2.38
C TYR A 6 -10.72 -14.38 2.34
N ILE A 7 -10.94 -13.77 1.17
CA ILE A 7 -11.88 -12.66 1.00
C ILE A 7 -12.79 -12.93 -0.20
N ARG A 8 -14.02 -12.43 -0.11
CA ARG A 8 -15.01 -12.52 -1.20
C ARG A 8 -14.67 -11.53 -2.32
N LYS A 9 -15.11 -11.83 -3.53
CA LYS A 9 -14.93 -10.94 -4.69
C LYS A 9 -15.54 -9.56 -4.45
N GLN A 10 -16.71 -9.50 -3.81
CA GLN A 10 -17.40 -8.25 -3.46
C GLN A 10 -16.53 -7.32 -2.61
N CYS A 11 -15.72 -7.86 -1.69
CA CYS A 11 -14.77 -7.06 -0.90
C CYS A 11 -13.66 -6.46 -1.77
N VAL A 12 -13.20 -7.20 -2.78
CA VAL A 12 -12.18 -6.73 -3.72
C VAL A 12 -12.74 -5.64 -4.63
N ASP A 13 -13.98 -5.81 -5.10
CA ASP A 13 -14.65 -4.83 -5.94
C ASP A 13 -14.88 -3.52 -5.13
N HIS A 14 -15.32 -3.63 -3.87
CA HIS A 14 -15.43 -2.49 -2.95
C HIS A 14 -14.08 -1.80 -2.69
N TYR A 15 -13.00 -2.56 -2.47
CA TYR A 15 -11.66 -2.00 -2.31
C TYR A 15 -11.18 -1.24 -3.56
N ASN A 16 -11.46 -1.78 -4.76
CA ASN A 16 -11.07 -1.14 -6.01
C ASN A 16 -11.82 0.17 -6.27
N GLU A 17 -13.09 0.26 -5.85
CA GLU A 17 -13.87 1.49 -5.96
C GLU A 17 -13.32 2.58 -5.02
N ILE A 18 -13.05 2.24 -3.76
CA ILE A 18 -12.40 3.16 -2.82
C ILE A 18 -11.03 3.60 -3.34
N LYS A 19 -10.23 2.65 -3.85
CA LYS A 19 -8.92 2.94 -4.45
C LYS A 19 -9.07 3.92 -5.62
N GLY A 20 -10.00 3.69 -6.54
CA GLY A 20 -10.24 4.56 -7.68
C GLY A 20 -10.70 5.98 -7.30
N ASN A 21 -11.47 6.11 -6.22
CA ASN A 21 -11.94 7.42 -5.75
C ASN A 21 -10.89 8.23 -4.99
N SER A 22 -9.89 7.57 -4.40
CA SER A 22 -8.95 8.22 -3.47
C SER A 22 -7.53 8.35 -4.00
N ILE A 23 -7.02 7.37 -4.75
CA ILE A 23 -5.59 7.30 -5.07
C ILE A 23 -5.16 8.34 -6.11
N ASP A 24 -6.07 8.74 -7.00
CA ASP A 24 -5.78 9.66 -8.11
C ASP A 24 -5.70 11.13 -7.65
N GLU A 25 -6.16 11.43 -6.43
CA GLU A 25 -6.03 12.75 -5.80
C GLU A 25 -4.61 13.03 -5.27
N PHE A 26 -3.75 12.00 -5.23
CA PHE A 26 -2.39 12.09 -4.70
C PHE A 26 -1.33 11.84 -5.76
N LEU A 27 -0.18 12.50 -5.59
CA LEU A 27 1.00 12.23 -6.38
C LEU A 27 1.65 10.90 -5.93
N PRO A 28 2.13 10.07 -6.86
CA PRO A 28 2.84 8.84 -6.54
C PRO A 28 4.17 9.15 -5.83
N PRO A 29 4.76 8.25 -5.04
CA PRO A 29 6.07 8.50 -4.43
C PRO A 29 7.14 8.82 -5.48
N HIS A 30 8.18 9.58 -5.11
CA HIS A 30 9.31 9.86 -6.01
C HIS A 30 10.13 8.60 -6.31
N LEU A 31 10.36 7.80 -5.26
CA LEU A 31 11.20 6.62 -5.27
C LEU A 31 10.50 5.46 -4.56
N VAL A 32 10.65 4.26 -5.10
CA VAL A 32 10.23 3.01 -4.47
C VAL A 32 11.43 2.09 -4.30
N ILE A 33 11.68 1.68 -3.06
CA ILE A 33 12.73 0.72 -2.72
C ILE A 33 12.08 -0.66 -2.56
N TYR A 34 12.41 -1.59 -3.45
CA TYR A 34 11.92 -2.97 -3.41
C TYR A 34 13.00 -3.92 -2.90
N VAL A 35 12.69 -4.67 -1.85
CA VAL A 35 13.61 -5.67 -1.28
C VAL A 35 13.18 -7.06 -1.75
N ASP A 36 14.01 -7.68 -2.57
CA ASP A 36 13.72 -8.97 -3.19
C ASP A 36 14.11 -10.12 -2.24
N VAL A 37 13.16 -10.53 -1.38
CA VAL A 37 13.27 -11.71 -0.52
C VAL A 37 12.39 -12.82 -1.09
N PRO A 38 12.95 -13.97 -1.48
CA PRO A 38 12.15 -15.12 -1.92
C PRO A 38 11.16 -15.55 -0.84
N ALA A 39 9.92 -15.88 -1.23
CA ALA A 39 8.87 -16.27 -0.28
C ALA A 39 9.28 -17.46 0.62
N ALA A 40 10.09 -18.40 0.10
CA ALA A 40 10.59 -19.54 0.87
C ALA A 40 11.53 -19.11 2.02
N ASP A 41 12.39 -18.13 1.77
CA ASP A 41 13.33 -17.63 2.77
C ASP A 41 12.63 -16.71 3.77
N ALA A 42 11.67 -15.90 3.32
CA ALA A 42 10.80 -15.14 4.20
C ALA A 42 10.02 -16.06 5.15
N HIS A 43 9.45 -17.16 4.64
CA HIS A 43 8.69 -18.12 5.44
C HIS A 43 9.56 -18.79 6.52
N LYS A 44 10.80 -19.20 6.19
CA LYS A 44 11.74 -19.74 7.19
C LYS A 44 12.03 -18.73 8.30
N LYS A 45 12.32 -17.48 7.93
CA LYS A 45 12.57 -16.40 8.89
C LYS A 45 11.37 -16.14 9.81
N ILE A 46 10.14 -16.21 9.28
CA ILE A 46 8.90 -16.08 10.07
C ILE A 46 8.75 -17.25 11.04
N LEU A 47 9.04 -18.48 10.62
CA LEU A 47 8.98 -19.64 11.52
C LEU A 47 10.01 -19.57 12.66
N GLU A 48 11.19 -19.03 12.39
CA GLU A 48 12.25 -18.85 13.38
C GLU A 48 11.95 -17.70 14.35
N LYS A 49 11.67 -16.50 13.83
CA LYS A 49 11.61 -15.25 14.62
C LYS A 49 10.21 -14.73 14.89
N GLY A 50 9.19 -15.19 14.16
CA GLY A 50 7.85 -14.65 14.21
C GLY A 50 7.08 -15.00 15.48
N ASN A 51 6.02 -14.25 15.74
CA ASN A 51 5.09 -14.52 16.84
C ASN A 51 4.20 -15.74 16.56
N ALA A 52 3.58 -16.32 17.59
CA ALA A 52 2.74 -17.53 17.45
C ALA A 52 1.62 -17.40 16.39
N SER A 53 1.08 -16.20 16.19
CA SER A 53 0.08 -15.92 15.15
C SER A 53 0.70 -15.79 13.75
N GLU A 54 1.89 -15.18 13.64
CA GLU A 54 2.60 -14.98 12.37
C GLU A 54 3.13 -16.30 11.80
N LYS A 55 3.52 -17.24 12.67
CA LYS A 55 3.94 -18.59 12.26
C LYS A 55 2.84 -19.40 11.57
N LYS A 56 1.57 -18.95 11.64
CA LYS A 56 0.44 -19.59 10.94
C LYS A 56 0.28 -19.13 9.48
N VAL A 57 1.08 -18.14 9.05
CA VAL A 57 1.05 -17.66 7.66
C VAL A 57 1.52 -18.77 6.72
N THR A 58 0.75 -19.01 5.66
CA THR A 58 1.02 -20.10 4.73
C THR A 58 2.00 -19.67 3.63
N LEU A 59 2.85 -20.60 3.18
CA LEU A 59 3.78 -20.36 2.08
C LEU A 59 3.09 -19.92 0.76
N PRO A 60 1.97 -20.55 0.31
CA PRO A 60 1.28 -20.11 -0.90
C PRO A 60 0.76 -18.67 -0.82
N TYR A 61 0.43 -18.20 0.39
CA TYR A 61 0.05 -16.82 0.60
C TYR A 61 1.21 -15.86 0.34
N LEU A 62 2.40 -16.15 0.87
CA LEU A 62 3.60 -15.35 0.64
C LEU A 62 4.03 -15.34 -0.83
N GLN A 63 3.97 -16.49 -1.50
CA GLN A 63 4.23 -16.59 -2.95
C GLN A 63 3.23 -15.71 -3.74
N SER A 64 1.95 -15.74 -3.37
CA SER A 64 0.94 -14.91 -4.05
C SER A 64 1.18 -13.40 -3.88
N ILE A 65 1.82 -12.99 -2.77
CA ILE A 65 2.23 -11.60 -2.54
C ILE A 65 3.42 -11.27 -3.44
N GLU A 66 4.47 -12.09 -3.42
CA GLU A 66 5.65 -11.92 -4.27
C GLU A 66 5.26 -11.79 -5.74
N ASP A 67 4.41 -12.70 -6.24
CA ASP A 67 3.89 -12.67 -7.61
C ASP A 67 3.10 -11.39 -7.91
N ALA A 68 2.29 -10.90 -6.96
CA ALA A 68 1.52 -9.68 -7.16
C ALA A 68 2.42 -8.44 -7.20
N TYR A 69 3.46 -8.39 -6.38
CA TYR A 69 4.45 -7.31 -6.43
C TYR A 69 5.19 -7.30 -7.76
N LYS A 70 5.76 -8.44 -8.17
CA LYS A 70 6.58 -8.55 -9.38
C LYS A 70 5.78 -8.36 -10.67
N ASN A 71 4.58 -8.93 -10.76
CA ASN A 71 3.79 -8.92 -11.99
C ASN A 71 2.82 -7.73 -12.13
N SER A 72 2.45 -7.05 -11.03
CA SER A 72 1.46 -5.98 -11.09
C SER A 72 1.98 -4.66 -10.55
N PHE A 73 2.52 -4.64 -9.33
CA PHE A 73 2.92 -3.39 -8.69
C PHE A 73 4.18 -2.76 -9.31
N LEU A 74 5.27 -3.53 -9.45
CA LEU A 74 6.54 -3.03 -9.97
C LEU A 74 6.42 -2.45 -11.40
N PRO A 75 5.72 -3.11 -12.35
CA PRO A 75 5.50 -2.53 -13.66
C PRO A 75 4.69 -1.23 -13.61
N GLN A 76 3.59 -1.20 -12.85
CA GLN A 76 2.72 -0.02 -12.77
C GLN A 76 3.42 1.19 -12.13
N ILE A 77 4.26 0.97 -11.11
CA ILE A 77 4.92 2.05 -10.39
C ILE A 77 6.18 2.53 -11.12
N SER A 78 6.85 1.64 -11.87
CA SER A 78 8.02 1.98 -12.70
C SER A 78 7.70 3.00 -13.80
N ASP A 79 6.43 3.13 -14.21
CA ASP A 79 6.00 4.13 -15.18
C ASP A 79 5.96 5.55 -14.59
N LYS A 80 5.63 5.66 -13.29
CA LYS A 80 5.39 6.94 -12.61
C LYS A 80 6.49 7.36 -11.63
N SER A 81 7.28 6.41 -11.15
CA SER A 81 8.26 6.60 -10.07
C SER A 81 9.56 5.88 -10.40
N GLU A 82 10.66 6.31 -9.80
CA GLU A 82 11.91 5.56 -9.86
C GLU A 82 11.84 4.35 -8.93
N VAL A 83 12.41 3.22 -9.37
CA VAL A 83 12.37 1.97 -8.62
C VAL A 83 13.79 1.44 -8.45
N LEU A 84 14.21 1.27 -7.19
CA LEU A 84 15.48 0.64 -6.83
C LEU A 84 15.21 -0.72 -6.20
N GLN A 85 15.81 -1.77 -6.77
CA GLN A 85 15.66 -3.14 -6.31
C GLN A 85 16.94 -3.61 -5.62
N TYR A 86 16.81 -4.13 -4.41
CA TYR A 86 17.92 -4.64 -3.62
C TYR A 86 17.70 -6.09 -3.20
N SER A 87 18.79 -6.85 -3.16
CA SER A 87 18.80 -8.14 -2.47
C SER A 87 18.87 -7.95 -0.93
N PRO A 88 18.56 -8.99 -0.14
CA PRO A 88 18.52 -8.89 1.32
C PRO A 88 19.90 -8.64 1.97
N SER A 89 20.98 -8.92 1.23
CA SER A 89 22.35 -8.66 1.65
C SER A 89 22.75 -7.22 1.35
N GLU A 90 22.37 -6.71 0.19
CA GLU A 90 22.70 -5.35 -0.25
C GLU A 90 21.94 -4.29 0.54
N VAL A 91 20.68 -4.55 0.90
CA VAL A 91 19.88 -3.58 1.66
C VAL A 91 20.41 -3.33 3.08
N GLN A 92 21.29 -4.20 3.59
CA GLN A 92 21.93 -3.98 4.90
C GLN A 92 23.02 -2.90 4.82
N ASP A 93 23.54 -2.64 3.63
CA ASP A 93 24.50 -1.59 3.38
C ASP A 93 23.75 -0.27 3.12
N VAL A 94 23.58 0.52 4.19
CA VAL A 94 22.84 1.79 4.15
C VAL A 94 23.58 2.82 3.31
N GLU A 95 24.92 2.80 3.30
CA GLU A 95 25.72 3.76 2.53
C GLU A 95 25.49 3.57 1.04
N LYS A 96 25.53 2.31 0.58
CA LYS A 96 25.19 1.97 -0.81
C LYS A 96 23.80 2.45 -1.21
N VAL A 97 22.79 2.22 -0.37
CA VAL A 97 21.41 2.65 -0.66
C VAL A 97 21.31 4.17 -0.78
N VAL A 98 21.98 4.92 0.10
CA VAL A 98 21.98 6.39 0.05
C VAL A 98 22.70 6.90 -1.20
N GLU A 99 23.86 6.32 -1.54
CA GLU A 99 24.58 6.67 -2.77
C GLU A 99 23.71 6.42 -4.01
N ASP A 100 23.07 5.26 -4.12
CA ASP A 100 22.18 4.94 -5.25
C ASP A 100 21.01 5.93 -5.35
N ILE A 101 20.48 6.42 -4.22
CA ILE A 101 19.44 7.47 -4.19
C ILE A 101 20.00 8.80 -4.71
N GLU A 102 21.20 9.20 -4.28
CA GLU A 102 21.83 10.46 -4.71
C GLU A 102 22.15 10.47 -6.22
N TYR A 103 22.54 9.32 -6.78
CA TYR A 103 22.80 9.18 -8.21
C TYR A 103 21.52 9.01 -9.05
N THR A 104 20.38 8.74 -8.42
CA THR A 104 19.10 8.56 -9.13
C THR A 104 18.58 9.91 -9.61
N LYS A 105 18.28 10.00 -10.91
CA LYS A 105 17.66 11.18 -11.52
C LYS A 105 16.16 11.04 -11.54
N PHE A 106 15.47 11.95 -10.84
CA PHE A 106 14.01 12.00 -10.79
C PHE A 106 13.45 12.76 -11.99
N GLU A 107 13.40 12.08 -13.14
CA GLU A 107 12.84 12.63 -14.37
C GLU A 107 11.42 12.10 -14.66
N LYS A 108 11.03 11.01 -13.99
CA LYS A 108 9.72 10.37 -14.14
C LYS A 108 8.62 11.03 -13.29
N GLY A 109 7.39 10.84 -13.75
CA GLY A 109 6.18 11.12 -13.00
C GLY A 109 5.65 12.54 -13.13
N PRO A 110 4.44 12.80 -12.62
CA PRO A 110 3.79 14.11 -12.69
C PRO A 110 4.48 15.17 -11.81
N TRP A 111 5.53 14.81 -11.06
CA TRP A 111 6.25 15.68 -10.13
C TRP A 111 6.88 16.89 -10.82
N THR A 112 7.43 16.70 -12.01
CA THR A 112 8.08 17.77 -12.79
C THR A 112 7.06 18.74 -13.41
N GLU A 113 5.80 18.32 -13.51
CA GLU A 113 4.71 19.10 -14.12
C GLU A 113 3.93 19.94 -13.10
N GLN A 114 4.20 19.80 -11.80
CA GLN A 114 3.49 20.51 -10.75
C GLN A 114 3.91 21.99 -10.67
N ASP A 115 2.93 22.87 -10.45
CA ASP A 115 3.13 24.30 -10.17
C ASP A 115 2.74 24.65 -8.72
N ASP A 116 3.02 25.89 -8.31
CA ASP A 116 2.71 26.40 -6.96
C ASP A 116 1.21 26.28 -6.63
N VAL A 117 0.34 26.39 -7.64
CA VAL A 117 -1.12 26.28 -7.51
C VAL A 117 -1.53 24.83 -7.22
N SER A 118 -1.00 23.88 -7.96
CA SER A 118 -1.25 22.44 -7.76
C SER A 118 -0.76 21.99 -6.39
N PHE A 119 0.43 22.43 -5.99
CA PHE A 119 0.93 22.15 -4.63
C PHE A 119 0.10 22.83 -3.53
N HIS A 120 -0.43 24.03 -3.77
CA HIS A 120 -1.35 24.66 -2.83
C HIS A 120 -2.63 23.83 -2.64
N HIS A 121 -3.26 23.37 -3.72
CA HIS A 121 -4.45 22.52 -3.63
C HIS A 121 -4.17 21.18 -2.95
N LEU A 122 -3.05 20.53 -3.30
CA LEU A 122 -2.62 19.30 -2.62
C LEU A 122 -2.42 19.54 -1.12
N ARG A 123 -1.80 20.66 -0.74
CA ARG A 123 -1.62 21.04 0.66
C ARG A 123 -2.96 21.22 1.38
N MET A 124 -3.89 21.97 0.79
CA MET A 124 -5.23 22.18 1.37
C MET A 124 -5.99 20.86 1.53
N LEU A 125 -5.87 19.96 0.54
CA LEU A 125 -6.47 18.63 0.58
C LEU A 125 -5.90 17.78 1.73
N VAL A 126 -4.58 17.70 1.86
CA VAL A 126 -3.96 16.85 2.90
C VAL A 126 -4.13 17.40 4.31
N GLU A 127 -4.37 18.71 4.46
CA GLU A 127 -4.64 19.33 5.75
C GLU A 127 -6.01 18.89 6.31
N ASP A 128 -7.07 18.88 5.48
CA ASP A 128 -8.42 18.49 5.87
C ASP A 128 -8.63 16.96 5.96
N LYS A 129 -8.50 16.43 7.18
CA LYS A 129 -8.67 14.99 7.47
C LYS A 129 -10.10 14.50 7.23
N ASN A 130 -11.10 15.34 7.44
CA ASN A 130 -12.50 14.92 7.25
C ASN A 130 -12.80 14.73 5.77
N ASN A 131 -12.29 15.63 4.93
CA ASN A 131 -12.40 15.48 3.49
C ASN A 131 -11.72 14.19 3.00
N LEU A 132 -10.50 13.89 3.47
CA LEU A 132 -9.81 12.63 3.12
C LEU A 132 -10.60 11.39 3.54
N VAL A 133 -11.15 11.38 4.76
CA VAL A 133 -11.96 10.26 5.25
C VAL A 133 -13.26 10.13 4.47
N SER A 134 -13.83 11.23 3.98
CA SER A 134 -15.04 11.19 3.16
C SER A 134 -14.84 10.45 1.84
N MET A 135 -13.65 10.56 1.22
CA MET A 135 -13.33 9.90 -0.05
C MET A 135 -13.30 8.36 0.06
N ILE A 136 -12.95 7.84 1.23
CA ILE A 136 -12.92 6.39 1.49
C ILE A 136 -14.23 5.86 2.08
N THR A 137 -15.15 6.76 2.47
CA THR A 137 -16.44 6.40 3.07
C THR A 137 -17.52 6.35 1.99
N VAL A 138 -17.62 5.20 1.32
CA VAL A 138 -18.61 4.97 0.25
C VAL A 138 -19.88 4.29 0.81
N PRO A 139 -21.09 4.67 0.34
CA PRO A 139 -22.36 4.09 0.80
C PRO A 139 -22.63 2.73 0.13
N ILE A 140 -21.68 1.80 0.23
CA ILE A 140 -21.76 0.45 -0.36
C ILE A 140 -21.78 -0.56 0.77
N TYR A 141 -22.91 -1.22 0.91
CA TYR A 141 -23.16 -2.11 2.04
C TYR A 141 -22.65 -3.52 1.74
N ILE A 142 -21.47 -3.85 2.27
CA ILE A 142 -20.96 -5.23 2.34
C ILE A 142 -20.95 -5.73 3.79
N PRO A 143 -21.30 -7.01 4.05
CA PRO A 143 -21.40 -7.55 5.40
C PRO A 143 -20.12 -7.46 6.25
N GLU A 144 -18.93 -7.45 5.64
CA GLU A 144 -17.66 -7.39 6.39
C GLU A 144 -17.35 -6.01 6.97
N VAL A 145 -17.91 -4.94 6.42
CA VAL A 145 -17.58 -3.56 6.83
C VAL A 145 -18.79 -2.80 7.37
N THR A 146 -20.01 -3.22 7.03
CA THR A 146 -21.23 -2.53 7.43
C THR A 146 -21.53 -2.85 8.89
N LEU A 147 -21.61 -1.82 9.73
CA LEU A 147 -22.04 -1.93 11.12
C LEU A 147 -23.53 -1.66 11.25
N GLY A 148 -24.18 -2.34 12.20
CA GLY A 148 -25.57 -2.04 12.54
C GLY A 148 -25.69 -0.67 13.19
N ALA A 149 -26.82 0.02 12.98
CA ALA A 149 -27.03 1.36 13.55
C ALA A 149 -26.93 1.38 15.08
N SER A 150 -27.47 0.35 15.75
CA SER A 150 -27.40 0.24 17.22
C SER A 150 -25.97 0.04 17.73
N GLU A 151 -25.17 -0.78 17.05
CA GLU A 151 -23.77 -1.03 17.41
C GLU A 151 -22.92 0.22 17.19
N LEU A 152 -23.19 0.96 16.12
CA LEU A 152 -22.52 2.23 15.82
C LEU A 152 -22.84 3.29 16.89
N ASP A 153 -24.11 3.40 17.30
CA ASP A 153 -24.55 4.35 18.33
C ASP A 153 -23.89 4.06 19.68
N GLU A 154 -23.87 2.78 20.08
CA GLU A 154 -23.18 2.34 21.30
C GLU A 154 -21.68 2.67 21.25
N ALA A 155 -21.00 2.33 20.15
CA ALA A 155 -19.58 2.62 19.97
C ALA A 155 -19.28 4.12 19.99
N TYR A 156 -20.16 4.94 19.41
CA TYR A 156 -20.02 6.40 19.39
C TYR A 156 -20.10 7.00 20.80
N TYR A 157 -21.06 6.58 21.63
CA TYR A 157 -21.18 7.06 23.00
C TYR A 157 -20.11 6.52 23.94
N GLN A 158 -19.53 5.35 23.66
CA GLN A 158 -18.37 4.85 24.42
C GLN A 158 -17.09 5.62 24.10
N TYR A 159 -16.94 6.09 22.87
CA TYR A 159 -15.78 6.88 22.45
C TYR A 159 -15.82 8.33 22.96
N ARG A 160 -17.02 8.91 23.03
CA ARG A 160 -17.25 10.31 23.40
C ARG A 160 -17.14 10.56 24.91
#